data_AF-A0A7D5GXU5-F1
#
_entry.id   AF-A0A7D5GXU5-F1
#
_cell.length_a   1.000
_cell.length_b   1.000
_cell.length_c   1.000
_cell.angle_alpha   90.00
_cell.angle_beta   90.00
_cell.angle_gamma   90.00
#
_symmetry.space_group_name_H-M   'P 1'
#
loop_
_entity.id
_entity.type
_entity.pdbx_description
1 polymer ?
#
loop_
_entity_poly.entity_id
_entity_poly.type
_entity_poly.pdbx_seq_one_letter_code
_entity_poly.pdbx_strand_id
1 'polypeptide(L)' 'MDRTFLAAAALTALSLVGYVAGVVAPYPGREACIVGLLAGVTLAAVTFSWGESV' A
#
# COMPACT_ATOMS: atom_id res chain seq x y z
N MET A 1 13.82 7.87 -11.84
CA MET A 1 12.81 7.56 -10.81
C MET A 1 11.72 6.75 -11.48
N ASP A 2 11.78 5.44 -11.26
CA ASP A 2 10.95 4.46 -11.91
C ASP A 2 9.49 4.68 -11.53
N ARG A 3 8.70 5.06 -12.54
CA ARG A 3 7.30 5.48 -12.40
C ARG A 3 6.47 4.41 -11.68
N THR A 4 6.86 3.16 -11.85
CA THR A 4 6.33 1.96 -11.18
C THR A 4 6.63 1.94 -9.68
N PHE A 5 7.86 2.22 -9.26
CA PHE A 5 8.23 2.35 -7.85
C PHE A 5 7.47 3.50 -7.18
N LEU A 6 7.33 4.62 -7.88
CA LEU A 6 6.60 5.79 -7.38
C LEU A 6 5.11 5.50 -7.20
N ALA A 7 4.51 4.74 -8.13
CA ALA A 7 3.12 4.28 -8.02
C ALA A 7 2.92 3.29 -6.85
N ALA A 8 3.85 2.35 -6.65
CA ALA A 8 3.79 1.41 -5.53
C ALA A 8 3.91 2.15 -4.18
N ALA A 9 4.89 3.06 -4.06
CA ALA A 9 5.07 3.87 -2.86
C ALA A 9 3.83 4.75 -2.56
N ALA A 10 3.23 5.37 -3.59
CA ALA A 10 2.02 6.16 -3.45
C ALA A 10 0.81 5.31 -2.98
N LEU A 11 0.65 4.09 -3.51
CA LEU A 11 -0.41 3.17 -3.11
C LEU A 11 -0.27 2.70 -1.65
N THR A 12 0.97 2.43 -1.21
CA THR A 12 1.26 2.08 0.20
C THR A 12 0.96 3.26 1.12
N ALA A 13 1.39 4.47 0.76
CA ALA A 13 1.13 5.68 1.55
C ALA A 13 -0.38 5.95 1.67
N LEU A 14 -1.13 5.81 0.57
CA LEU A 14 -2.59 5.99 0.55
C LEU A 14 -3.30 4.97 1.47
N SER A 15 -2.85 3.72 1.50
CA SER A 15 -3.40 2.70 2.41
C SER A 15 -3.12 3.00 3.88
N LEU A 16 -1.94 3.53 4.19
CA LEU A 16 -1.56 3.96 5.54
C LEU A 16 -2.45 5.11 6.04
N VAL A 17 -2.71 6.09 5.19
CA VAL A 17 -3.64 7.20 5.48
C VAL A 17 -5.06 6.67 5.69
N GLY A 18 -5.51 5.75 4.82
CA GLY A 18 -6.78 5.04 4.99
C GLY A 18 -6.86 4.35 6.35
N TYR A 19 -5.82 3.61 6.74
CA TYR A 19 -5.76 2.90 8.03
C TYR A 19 -5.90 3.84 9.22
N VAL A 20 -5.16 4.95 9.23
CA VAL A 20 -5.25 5.95 10.31
C VAL A 20 -6.66 6.56 10.39
N ALA A 21 -7.29 6.85 9.25
CA ALA A 21 -8.68 7.30 9.20
C ALA A 21 -9.68 6.22 9.67
N GLY A 22 -9.44 4.96 9.31
CA GLY A 22 -10.24 3.81 9.73
C GLY A 22 -10.08 3.45 11.21
N VAL A 23 -8.96 3.81 11.85
CA VAL A 23 -8.77 3.66 13.31
C VAL A 23 -9.68 4.61 14.09
N VAL A 24 -10.00 5.79 13.55
CA VAL A 24 -10.90 6.76 14.19
C VAL A 24 -12.37 6.31 14.12
N ALA A 25 -12.74 5.46 13.15
CA ALA A 25 -14.08 4.92 12.99
C ALA A 25 -14.12 3.40 13.32
N PRO A 26 -14.49 3.00 14.55
CA PRO A 26 -14.36 1.63 15.05
C PRO A 26 -15.36 0.62 14.42
N TYR A 27 -15.09 0.22 13.16
CA TYR A 27 -15.86 -0.66 12.24
C TYR A 27 -16.88 0.08 11.34
N PRO A 28 -16.96 -0.17 10.01
CA PRO A 28 -16.28 -1.19 9.18
C PRO A 28 -14.99 -0.70 8.45
N GLY A 29 -14.47 0.48 8.77
CA GLY A 29 -13.34 1.08 8.02
C GLY A 29 -11.99 0.36 8.15
N ARG A 30 -11.75 -0.34 9.27
CA ARG A 30 -10.46 -0.96 9.59
C ARG A 30 -10.09 -2.14 8.66
N GLU A 31 -11.07 -2.98 8.33
CA GLU A 31 -10.91 -4.18 7.50
C GLU A 31 -10.46 -3.79 6.07
N ALA A 32 -11.12 -2.79 5.47
CA ALA A 32 -10.78 -2.27 4.15
C ALA A 32 -9.35 -1.69 4.09
N CYS A 33 -8.89 -1.09 5.18
CA CYS A 33 -7.55 -0.53 5.26
C CYS A 33 -6.46 -1.60 5.38
N ILE A 34 -6.74 -2.70 6.08
CA ILE A 34 -5.83 -3.86 6.15
C ILE A 34 -5.67 -4.47 4.75
N VAL A 35 -6.78 -4.63 4.00
CA VAL A 35 -6.74 -5.13 2.62
C VAL A 35 -5.94 -4.20 1.71
N GLY A 36 -6.14 -2.88 1.80
CA GLY A 36 -5.34 -1.90 1.05
C GLY A 36 -3.85 -1.98 1.38
N LEU A 37 -3.50 -2.08 2.68
CA LEU A 37 -2.12 -2.23 3.14
C LEU A 37 -1.45 -3.46 2.55
N LEU A 38 -2.11 -4.62 2.61
CA LEU A 38 -1.59 -5.87 2.07
C LEU A 38 -1.45 -5.82 0.54
N ALA A 39 -2.42 -5.25 -0.17
CA ALA A 39 -2.33 -5.06 -1.62
C ALA A 39 -1.16 -4.14 -2.00
N GLY A 40 -0.99 -3.02 -1.30
CA GLY A 40 0.12 -2.09 -1.51
C GLY A 40 1.49 -2.70 -1.23
N VAL A 41 1.65 -3.44 -0.12
CA VAL A 41 2.92 -4.10 0.21
C VAL A 41 3.27 -5.18 -0.81
N THR A 42 2.28 -5.92 -1.32
CA THR A 42 2.49 -6.96 -2.32
C THR A 42 2.98 -6.36 -3.64
N LEU A 43 2.36 -5.26 -4.08
CA LEU A 43 2.75 -4.55 -5.30
C LEU A 43 4.15 -3.94 -5.16
N ALA A 44 4.48 -3.39 -3.99
CA ALA A 44 5.83 -2.91 -3.67
C ALA A 44 6.88 -4.04 -3.69
N ALA A 45 6.57 -5.21 -3.11
CA ALA A 45 7.48 -6.34 -3.10
C ALA A 45 7.75 -6.90 -4.50
N VAL A 46 6.71 -7.04 -5.34
CA VAL A 46 6.86 -7.52 -6.73
C VAL A 46 7.68 -6.53 -7.57
N THR A 47 7.41 -5.22 -7.45
CA THR A 47 8.16 -4.21 -8.20
C THR A 47 9.61 -4.09 -7.75
N PHE A 48 9.88 -4.21 -6.45
CA PHE A 48 11.25 -4.25 -5.92
C PHE A 48 11.99 -5.51 -6.38
N SER A 49 11.37 -6.69 -6.26
CA SER A 49 11.96 -7.96 -6.73
C SER A 49 12.25 -7.96 -8.24
N TRP A 50 11.41 -7.29 -9.02
CA TRP A 50 11.61 -7.15 -10.46
C TRP A 50 12.75 -6.17 -10.79
N GLY A 51 12.94 -5.11 -9.99
CA GLY A 51 14.06 -4.16 -10.13
C GLY A 51 15.42 -4.74 -9.75
N GLU A 52 15.48 -5.78 -8.93
CA GLU A 52 16.72 -6.50 -8.57
C GLU A 52 17.20 -7.47 -9.67
N SER A 53 16.37 -7.72 -10.69
CA SER A 53 16.64 -8.67 -11.79
C SER A 53 17.21 -8.02 -13.05
N VAL A 54 17.59 -6.72 -13.02
CA VAL A 54 18.15 -5.97 -14.17
C VAL A 54 19.60 -5.56 -13.95
#